data_AF-A0A9E0SE34-F1
#
_entry.id   AF-A0A9E0SE34-F1
#
_cell.length_a   1.000
_cell.length_b   1.000
_cell.length_c   1.000
_cell.angle_alpha   90.00
_cell.angle_beta   90.00
_cell.angle_gamma   90.00
#
_symmetry.space_group_name_H-M   'P 1'
#
loop_
_entity.id
_entity.type
_entity.pdbx_description
1 polymer ?
#
loop_
_entity_poly.entity_id
_entity_poly.type
_entity_poly.pdbx_seq_one_letter_code
_entity_poly.pdbx_strand_id
1 'polypeptide(L)'
;LSWNGTLQFGGAHQFTLQSPAFTLDDKGIQVSWAGLQADGGGNINDHSYQIKLRAPKLEAGGPDPVSGEQGKALLENIQLAVEGRRSASGLNIGSGSMEVGKFHITDPSKKGEVELNQFGYTYQVKENGQFVDLALAYKIAGIVAGAEKKTYGPALLELGIGHLHAPTLLAFDKSMKGIMCAKPEQKQAMAGEMIGQWKQLSTELLRNKPELQLKQVRFSSPDGELQAKGRISIDGFEPAMLETPQTAMAALPGILQVEFAGQIPEKFLMSSLRGFALSSARRQMMQEGGGEIDAGQMQTLQEGAEQDARQKIGLALAQNYIKQDGDKLSIDFKFGKGQASLNGAPFDLPFLPQSAQAPSAQIGADPAQPGTPPSQQ
;
A
#
# COMPACT_ATOMS: atom_id res chain seq x y z
N LEU A 1 -1.76 -33.67 14.34
CA LEU A 1 -0.79 -33.09 13.39
C LEU A 1 0.26 -34.16 13.11
N SER A 2 0.51 -34.48 11.85
CA SER A 2 1.56 -35.43 11.43
C SER A 2 2.57 -34.70 10.56
N TRP A 3 3.86 -35.01 10.75
CA TRP A 3 4.97 -34.45 9.98
C TRP A 3 5.89 -35.60 9.57
N ASN A 4 6.17 -35.69 8.28
CA ASN A 4 7.09 -36.67 7.69
C ASN A 4 8.11 -35.91 6.84
N GLY A 5 9.39 -36.28 6.96
CA GLY A 5 10.47 -35.66 6.21
C GLY A 5 11.53 -36.68 5.79
N THR A 6 12.15 -36.43 4.64
CA THR A 6 13.31 -37.18 4.18
C THR A 6 14.45 -36.23 3.83
N LEU A 7 15.66 -36.61 4.19
CA LEU A 7 16.90 -35.93 3.83
C LEU A 7 17.80 -36.92 3.11
N GLN A 8 18.22 -36.58 1.90
CA GLN A 8 19.11 -37.39 1.10
C GLN A 8 20.56 -36.91 1.25
N PHE A 9 21.53 -37.80 1.11
CA PHE A 9 22.97 -37.48 1.18
C PHE A 9 23.40 -36.37 0.19
N GLY A 10 22.66 -36.16 -0.90
CA GLY A 10 22.89 -35.07 -1.86
C GLY A 10 22.36 -33.69 -1.45
N GLY A 11 21.92 -33.51 -0.20
CA GLY A 11 21.38 -32.24 0.33
C GLY A 11 19.92 -31.96 -0.05
N ALA A 12 19.33 -32.79 -0.91
CA ALA A 12 17.91 -32.75 -1.23
C ALA A 12 17.08 -33.15 -0.01
N HIS A 13 16.03 -32.39 0.28
CA HIS A 13 15.09 -32.68 1.34
C HIS A 13 13.67 -32.49 0.86
N GLN A 14 12.75 -33.28 1.42
CA GLN A 14 11.32 -33.17 1.20
C GLN A 14 10.61 -33.35 2.53
N PHE A 15 9.50 -32.63 2.71
CA PHE A 15 8.64 -32.80 3.86
C PHE A 15 7.18 -32.68 3.46
N THR A 16 6.35 -33.40 4.21
CA THR A 16 4.90 -33.29 4.17
C THR A 16 4.40 -33.06 5.60
N LEU A 17 3.53 -32.08 5.76
CA LEU A 17 2.85 -31.72 7.00
C LEU A 17 1.35 -31.90 6.76
N GLN A 18 0.67 -32.60 7.66
CA GLN A 18 -0.77 -32.78 7.59
C GLN A 18 -1.43 -32.49 8.94
N SER A 19 -2.54 -31.77 8.88
CA SER A 19 -3.48 -31.59 9.98
C SER A 19 -4.79 -32.28 9.62
N PRO A 20 -5.27 -33.25 10.40
CA PRO A 20 -6.53 -33.92 10.11
C PRO A 20 -7.71 -32.97 10.29
N ALA A 21 -8.82 -33.29 9.62
CA ALA A 21 -10.08 -32.60 9.85
C ALA A 21 -10.63 -32.91 11.25
N PHE A 22 -11.33 -31.96 11.84
CA PHE A 22 -12.06 -32.16 13.09
C PHE A 22 -13.28 -31.26 13.16
N THR A 23 -14.19 -31.58 14.06
CA THR A 23 -15.29 -30.70 14.45
C THR A 23 -15.38 -30.67 15.96
N LEU A 24 -15.52 -29.47 16.51
CA LEU A 24 -15.71 -29.22 17.93
C LEU A 24 -17.07 -28.53 18.09
N ASP A 25 -17.82 -28.98 19.09
CA ASP A 25 -19.04 -28.32 19.56
C ASP A 25 -18.92 -28.24 21.09
N ASP A 26 -18.73 -27.03 21.62
CA ASP A 26 -18.70 -26.78 23.06
C ASP A 26 -19.53 -25.53 23.38
N LYS A 27 -20.53 -25.70 24.26
CA LYS A 27 -21.41 -24.61 24.75
C LYS A 27 -22.00 -23.73 23.64
N GLY A 28 -22.39 -24.35 22.52
CA GLY A 28 -22.98 -23.66 21.38
C GLY A 28 -21.99 -22.95 20.46
N ILE A 29 -20.68 -23.12 20.69
CA ILE A 29 -19.62 -22.73 19.77
C ILE A 29 -19.26 -23.94 18.91
N GLN A 30 -19.46 -23.81 17.61
CA GLN A 30 -19.13 -24.83 16.62
C GLN A 30 -17.90 -24.42 15.83
N VAL A 31 -16.90 -25.29 15.75
CA VAL A 31 -15.71 -25.10 14.92
C VAL A 31 -15.53 -26.31 14.01
N SER A 32 -15.48 -26.07 12.70
CA SER A 32 -15.21 -27.09 11.69
C SER A 32 -13.93 -26.76 10.95
N TRP A 33 -12.97 -27.68 11.01
CA TRP A 33 -11.69 -27.60 10.32
C TRP A 33 -11.59 -28.75 9.32
N ALA A 34 -11.40 -28.44 8.04
CA ALA A 34 -11.31 -29.45 6.98
C ALA A 34 -9.91 -30.05 6.81
N GLY A 35 -8.97 -29.69 7.69
CA GLY A 35 -7.58 -30.13 7.60
C GLY A 35 -6.68 -29.13 6.88
N LEU A 36 -5.39 -29.46 6.89
CA LEU A 36 -4.34 -28.74 6.17
C LEU A 36 -3.35 -29.74 5.62
N GLN A 37 -2.88 -29.48 4.42
CA GLN A 37 -1.77 -30.17 3.81
C GLN A 37 -0.71 -29.13 3.44
N ALA A 38 0.53 -29.40 3.80
CA ALA A 38 1.66 -28.67 3.25
C ALA A 38 2.71 -29.66 2.75
N ASP A 39 3.24 -29.40 1.57
CA ASP A 39 4.30 -30.16 0.94
C ASP A 39 5.42 -29.18 0.61
N GLY A 40 6.65 -29.57 0.88
CA GLY A 40 7.78 -28.74 0.58
C GLY A 40 9.06 -29.52 0.47
N GLY A 41 10.11 -28.82 0.13
CA GLY A 41 11.42 -29.40 -0.06
C GLY A 41 12.36 -28.39 -0.65
N GLY A 42 13.54 -28.86 -1.01
CA GLY A 42 14.59 -28.00 -1.52
C GLY A 42 15.92 -28.73 -1.55
N ASN A 43 16.98 -27.96 -1.70
CA ASN A 43 18.34 -28.48 -1.67
C ASN A 43 19.23 -27.56 -0.84
N ILE A 44 19.92 -28.15 0.13
CA ILE A 44 20.80 -27.43 1.04
C ILE A 44 22.01 -26.84 0.29
N ASN A 45 22.50 -27.54 -0.74
CA ASN A 45 23.71 -27.15 -1.46
C ASN A 45 23.51 -25.87 -2.28
N ASP A 46 22.36 -25.72 -2.94
CA ASP A 46 22.00 -24.51 -3.69
C ASP A 46 21.11 -23.54 -2.89
N HIS A 47 20.83 -23.88 -1.62
CA HIS A 47 19.99 -23.12 -0.71
C HIS A 47 18.60 -22.81 -1.28
N SER A 48 18.08 -23.72 -2.10
CA SER A 48 16.73 -23.62 -2.67
C SER A 48 15.68 -24.22 -1.75
N TYR A 49 14.47 -23.69 -1.85
CA TYR A 49 13.29 -24.22 -1.19
C TYR A 49 12.03 -23.96 -2.01
N GLN A 50 11.06 -24.85 -1.84
CA GLN A 50 9.69 -24.69 -2.31
C GLN A 50 8.74 -25.20 -1.23
N ILE A 51 7.66 -24.47 -0.98
CA ILE A 51 6.62 -24.83 -0.03
C ILE A 51 5.27 -24.56 -0.68
N LYS A 52 4.37 -25.53 -0.61
CA LYS A 52 2.96 -25.41 -0.99
C LYS A 52 2.12 -25.78 0.20
N LEU A 53 1.13 -24.97 0.54
CA LEU A 53 0.18 -25.24 1.61
C LEU A 53 -1.23 -25.05 1.09
N ARG A 54 -2.12 -25.94 1.51
CA ARG A 54 -3.54 -25.92 1.20
C ARG A 54 -4.34 -26.19 2.47
N ALA A 55 -5.30 -25.31 2.77
CA ALA A 55 -6.30 -25.53 3.80
C ALA A 55 -7.69 -25.29 3.18
N PRO A 56 -8.49 -26.35 2.98
CA PRO A 56 -9.74 -26.23 2.23
C PRO A 56 -10.78 -25.35 2.90
N LYS A 57 -10.93 -25.46 4.22
CA LYS A 57 -11.99 -24.76 4.96
C LYS A 57 -11.70 -24.66 6.45
N LEU A 58 -11.97 -23.48 6.99
CA LEU A 58 -12.17 -23.22 8.41
C LEU A 58 -13.51 -22.51 8.58
N GLU A 59 -14.36 -23.04 9.44
CA GLU A 59 -15.64 -22.46 9.79
C GLU A 59 -15.76 -22.41 11.30
N ALA A 60 -16.23 -21.29 11.83
CA ALA A 60 -16.56 -21.14 13.23
C ALA A 60 -17.91 -20.43 13.34
N GLY A 61 -18.74 -20.86 14.29
CA GLY A 61 -20.02 -20.23 14.61
C GLY A 61 -20.28 -20.30 16.11
N GLY A 62 -21.11 -19.39 16.60
CA GLY A 62 -21.48 -19.37 18.01
C GLY A 62 -22.32 -18.15 18.37
N PRO A 63 -22.86 -18.13 19.60
CA PRO A 63 -23.66 -17.01 20.07
C PRO A 63 -22.79 -15.76 20.22
N ASP A 64 -23.25 -14.66 19.64
CA ASP A 64 -22.69 -13.33 19.87
C ASP A 64 -22.89 -12.94 21.35
N PRO A 65 -21.85 -12.50 22.08
CA PRO A 65 -21.94 -12.24 23.51
C PRO A 65 -22.86 -11.07 23.88
N VAL A 66 -23.28 -10.25 22.91
CA VAL A 66 -24.14 -9.07 23.14
C VAL A 66 -25.59 -9.39 22.81
N SER A 67 -25.86 -9.96 21.64
CA SER A 67 -27.20 -10.23 21.13
C SER A 67 -27.71 -11.65 21.43
N GLY A 68 -26.82 -12.60 21.72
CA GLY A 68 -27.15 -14.02 21.86
C GLY A 68 -27.51 -14.73 20.54
N GLU A 69 -27.53 -14.00 19.42
CA GLU A 69 -27.80 -14.55 18.09
C GLU A 69 -26.57 -15.29 17.53
N GLN A 70 -26.80 -16.25 16.64
CA GLN A 70 -25.74 -17.08 16.07
C GLN A 70 -24.97 -16.33 14.97
N GLY A 71 -23.70 -16.02 15.25
CA GLY A 71 -22.74 -15.52 14.27
C GLY A 71 -22.02 -16.65 13.55
N LYS A 72 -21.44 -16.34 12.39
CA LYS A 72 -20.66 -17.30 11.59
C LYS A 72 -19.48 -16.61 10.94
N ALA A 73 -18.33 -17.28 10.95
CA ALA A 73 -17.13 -16.95 10.21
C ALA A 73 -16.72 -18.15 9.35
N LEU A 74 -16.44 -17.91 8.07
CA LEU A 74 -16.07 -18.92 7.09
C LEU A 74 -14.86 -18.44 6.30
N LEU A 75 -13.87 -19.31 6.15
CA LEU A 75 -12.68 -19.12 5.35
C LEU A 75 -12.47 -20.36 4.48
N GLU A 76 -12.42 -20.18 3.16
CA GLU A 76 -12.35 -21.28 2.19
C GLU A 76 -11.18 -21.12 1.23
N ASN A 77 -10.64 -22.27 0.79
CA ASN A 77 -9.63 -22.40 -0.25
C ASN A 77 -8.39 -21.54 0.01
N ILE A 78 -7.78 -21.70 1.19
CA ILE A 78 -6.50 -21.08 1.50
C ILE A 78 -5.41 -21.85 0.76
N GLN A 79 -4.66 -21.17 -0.08
CA GLN A 79 -3.51 -21.71 -0.79
C GLN A 79 -2.32 -20.78 -0.59
N LEU A 80 -1.16 -21.36 -0.33
CA LEU A 80 0.10 -20.65 -0.29
C LEU A 80 1.10 -21.42 -1.14
N ALA A 81 1.84 -20.73 -2.00
CA ALA A 81 2.99 -21.29 -2.69
C ALA A 81 4.16 -20.33 -2.51
N VAL A 82 5.31 -20.84 -2.12
CA VAL A 82 6.54 -20.06 -2.01
C VAL A 82 7.67 -20.86 -2.62
N GLU A 83 8.52 -20.20 -3.36
CA GLU A 83 9.79 -20.74 -3.83
C GLU A 83 10.88 -19.70 -3.64
N GLY A 84 12.09 -20.16 -3.36
CA GLY A 84 13.22 -19.29 -3.22
C GLY A 84 14.54 -20.01 -3.32
N ARG A 85 15.60 -19.22 -3.44
CA ARG A 85 16.99 -19.69 -3.49
C ARG A 85 17.92 -18.60 -3.01
N ARG A 86 19.15 -18.97 -2.70
CA ARG A 86 20.23 -17.99 -2.54
C ARG A 86 20.70 -17.51 -3.91
N SER A 87 20.86 -16.19 -4.06
CA SER A 87 21.41 -15.56 -5.25
C SER A 87 22.94 -15.58 -5.23
N ALA A 88 23.56 -15.13 -6.32
CA ALA A 88 25.01 -14.98 -6.42
C ALA A 88 25.56 -13.95 -5.42
N SER A 89 24.81 -12.86 -5.20
CA SER A 89 25.12 -11.87 -4.18
C SER A 89 24.85 -12.36 -2.75
N GLY A 90 24.38 -13.59 -2.57
CA GLY A 90 24.06 -14.14 -1.26
C GLY A 90 22.77 -13.58 -0.67
N LEU A 91 21.80 -13.16 -1.48
CA LEU A 91 20.47 -12.75 -1.02
C LEU A 91 19.47 -13.89 -1.19
N ASN A 92 18.42 -13.92 -0.37
CA ASN A 92 17.31 -14.85 -0.60
C ASN A 92 16.37 -14.19 -1.62
N ILE A 93 16.28 -14.78 -2.81
CA ILE A 93 15.43 -14.32 -3.91
C ILE A 93 14.42 -15.42 -4.27
N GLY A 94 13.32 -15.06 -4.92
CA GLY A 94 12.27 -16.03 -5.19
C GLY A 94 10.91 -15.40 -5.48
N SER A 95 9.87 -16.21 -5.41
CA SER A 95 8.50 -15.78 -5.62
C SER A 95 7.56 -16.46 -4.64
N GLY A 96 6.40 -15.86 -4.43
CA GLY A 96 5.36 -16.51 -3.65
C GLY A 96 3.98 -15.98 -3.97
N SER A 97 2.98 -16.78 -3.67
CA SER A 97 1.58 -16.43 -3.77
C SER A 97 0.81 -16.92 -2.53
N MET A 98 -0.24 -16.19 -2.19
CA MET A 98 -1.26 -16.60 -1.25
C MET A 98 -2.62 -16.29 -1.85
N GLU A 99 -3.53 -17.25 -1.80
CA GLU A 99 -4.90 -17.12 -2.27
C GLU A 99 -5.86 -17.56 -1.18
N VAL A 100 -6.97 -16.84 -1.05
CA VAL A 100 -8.11 -17.20 -0.22
C VAL A 100 -9.34 -17.09 -1.10
N GLY A 101 -10.00 -18.22 -1.35
CA GLY A 101 -11.15 -18.25 -2.25
C GLY A 101 -12.34 -17.47 -1.72
N LYS A 102 -12.64 -17.61 -0.43
CA LYS A 102 -13.75 -16.91 0.22
C LYS A 102 -13.46 -16.63 1.68
N PHE A 103 -13.84 -15.44 2.12
CA PHE A 103 -13.97 -15.08 3.53
C PHE A 103 -15.35 -14.50 3.75
N HIS A 104 -16.11 -15.02 4.70
CA HIS A 104 -17.46 -14.57 4.98
C HIS A 104 -17.68 -14.49 6.49
N ILE A 105 -18.16 -13.34 6.96
CA ILE A 105 -18.58 -13.14 8.35
C ILE A 105 -20.02 -12.64 8.37
N THR A 106 -20.84 -13.25 9.21
CA THR A 106 -22.15 -12.76 9.60
C THR A 106 -22.05 -12.18 11.01
N ASP A 107 -22.33 -10.87 11.15
CA ASP A 107 -22.43 -10.19 12.45
C ASP A 107 -23.94 -9.95 12.75
N PRO A 108 -24.54 -10.76 13.63
CA PRO A 108 -25.97 -10.67 13.93
C PRO A 108 -26.32 -9.32 14.57
N SER A 109 -25.44 -8.81 15.44
CA SER A 109 -25.64 -7.56 16.18
C SER A 109 -25.80 -6.33 15.28
N LYS A 110 -25.23 -6.38 14.07
CA LYS A 110 -25.29 -5.30 13.07
C LYS A 110 -26.16 -5.62 11.87
N LYS A 111 -26.86 -6.77 11.86
CA LYS A 111 -27.65 -7.29 10.73
C LYS A 111 -26.89 -7.19 9.40
N GLY A 112 -25.58 -7.41 9.45
CA GLY A 112 -24.67 -7.19 8.33
C GLY A 112 -23.87 -8.45 8.04
N GLU A 113 -23.68 -8.72 6.76
CA GLU A 113 -22.69 -9.68 6.30
C GLU A 113 -21.54 -8.95 5.62
N VAL A 114 -20.34 -9.50 5.76
CA VAL A 114 -19.16 -9.11 4.98
C VAL A 114 -18.65 -10.35 4.28
N GLU A 115 -18.61 -10.30 2.96
CA GLU A 115 -18.03 -11.34 2.14
C GLU A 115 -16.90 -10.76 1.30
N LEU A 116 -15.75 -11.41 1.33
CA LEU A 116 -14.64 -11.16 0.43
C LEU A 116 -14.44 -12.39 -0.44
N ASN A 117 -14.49 -12.19 -1.75
CA ASN A 117 -14.28 -13.21 -2.76
C ASN A 117 -12.92 -13.07 -3.42
N GLN A 118 -12.19 -14.18 -3.46
CA GLN A 118 -10.89 -14.34 -4.11
C GLN A 118 -9.90 -13.24 -3.74
N PHE A 119 -9.38 -13.28 -2.51
CA PHE A 119 -8.18 -12.53 -2.17
C PHE A 119 -6.95 -13.24 -2.73
N GLY A 120 -6.09 -12.50 -3.41
CA GLY A 120 -4.80 -12.96 -3.91
C GLY A 120 -3.70 -11.99 -3.53
N TYR A 121 -2.55 -12.53 -3.14
CA TYR A 121 -1.31 -11.81 -2.92
C TYR A 121 -0.20 -12.52 -3.66
N THR A 122 0.65 -11.80 -4.37
CA THR A 122 1.86 -12.35 -4.98
C THR A 122 3.05 -11.44 -4.74
N TYR A 123 4.23 -12.02 -4.55
CA TYR A 123 5.48 -11.28 -4.55
C TYR A 123 6.52 -11.95 -5.44
N GLN A 124 7.47 -11.16 -5.90
CA GLN A 124 8.63 -11.64 -6.64
C GLN A 124 9.84 -10.77 -6.34
N VAL A 125 10.96 -11.41 -5.99
CA VAL A 125 12.26 -10.79 -5.78
C VAL A 125 13.21 -11.35 -6.84
N LYS A 126 13.78 -10.47 -7.66
CA LYS A 126 14.74 -10.83 -8.72
C LYS A 126 16.02 -10.05 -8.54
N GLU A 127 17.15 -10.73 -8.74
CA GLU A 127 18.46 -10.09 -8.82
C GLU A 127 18.87 -9.97 -10.29
N ASN A 128 19.17 -8.75 -10.70
CA ASN A 128 19.57 -8.36 -12.05
C ASN A 128 20.95 -7.70 -11.97
N GLY A 129 22.01 -8.50 -12.08
CA GLY A 129 23.38 -8.03 -11.85
C GLY A 129 23.59 -7.61 -10.39
N GLN A 130 23.96 -6.36 -10.16
CA GLN A 130 24.19 -5.80 -8.81
C GLN A 130 22.93 -5.24 -8.15
N PHE A 131 21.77 -5.30 -8.82
CA PHE A 131 20.53 -4.73 -8.33
C PHE A 131 19.47 -5.80 -8.06
N VAL A 132 18.56 -5.49 -7.14
CA VAL A 132 17.41 -6.31 -6.80
C VAL A 132 16.13 -5.53 -7.03
N ASP A 133 15.17 -6.19 -7.66
CA ASP A 133 13.83 -5.69 -7.88
C ASP A 133 12.83 -6.56 -7.10
N LEU A 134 11.92 -5.88 -6.38
CA LEU A 134 10.78 -6.45 -5.69
C LEU A 134 9.50 -6.03 -6.42
N ALA A 135 8.63 -6.98 -6.72
CA ALA A 135 7.27 -6.72 -7.19
C ALA A 135 6.27 -7.34 -6.22
N LEU A 136 5.21 -6.60 -5.89
CA LEU A 136 4.10 -7.03 -5.04
C LEU A 136 2.78 -6.80 -5.81
N ALA A 137 1.85 -7.74 -5.73
CA ALA A 137 0.51 -7.56 -6.25
C ALA A 137 -0.55 -8.09 -5.28
N TYR A 138 -1.61 -7.32 -5.10
CA TYR A 138 -2.80 -7.68 -4.34
C TYR A 138 -4.01 -7.66 -5.26
N LYS A 139 -4.88 -8.68 -5.14
CA LYS A 139 -6.07 -8.87 -5.97
C LYS A 139 -7.25 -9.22 -5.08
N ILE A 140 -8.40 -8.63 -5.35
CA ILE A 140 -9.68 -9.00 -4.76
C ILE A 140 -10.70 -9.04 -5.89
N ALA A 141 -11.42 -10.15 -6.08
CA ALA A 141 -12.45 -10.23 -7.12
C ALA A 141 -13.70 -9.44 -6.72
N GLY A 142 -14.11 -9.53 -5.44
CA GLY A 142 -15.25 -8.76 -4.97
C GLY A 142 -15.37 -8.69 -3.45
N ILE A 143 -16.05 -7.65 -2.98
CA ILE A 143 -16.42 -7.45 -1.59
C ILE A 143 -17.92 -7.17 -1.55
N VAL A 144 -18.67 -7.93 -0.77
CA VAL A 144 -20.07 -7.66 -0.46
C VAL A 144 -20.14 -7.18 0.99
N ALA A 145 -20.73 -6.01 1.22
CA ALA A 145 -20.78 -5.44 2.57
C ALA A 145 -22.10 -4.70 2.86
N GLY A 146 -22.50 -4.76 4.13
CA GLY A 146 -23.61 -4.00 4.69
C GLY A 146 -24.97 -4.66 4.49
N ALA A 147 -26.00 -4.09 5.13
CA ALA A 147 -27.37 -4.63 5.07
C ALA A 147 -27.94 -4.65 3.64
N GLU A 148 -27.52 -3.73 2.77
CA GLU A 148 -27.92 -3.63 1.37
C GLU A 148 -27.11 -4.54 0.43
N LYS A 149 -26.16 -5.34 0.95
CA LYS A 149 -25.31 -6.26 0.19
C LYS A 149 -24.65 -5.61 -1.03
N LYS A 150 -24.12 -4.39 -0.86
CA LYS A 150 -23.45 -3.68 -1.95
C LYS A 150 -22.19 -4.40 -2.35
N THR A 151 -22.01 -4.58 -3.66
CA THR A 151 -20.83 -5.21 -4.24
C THR A 151 -19.80 -4.18 -4.68
N TYR A 152 -18.56 -4.41 -4.30
CA TYR A 152 -17.38 -3.65 -4.68
C TYR A 152 -16.35 -4.59 -5.29
N GLY A 153 -15.40 -4.06 -6.05
CA GLY A 153 -14.39 -4.82 -6.76
C GLY A 153 -14.76 -5.07 -8.23
N PRO A 154 -13.81 -5.58 -9.04
CA PRO A 154 -12.49 -6.07 -8.62
C PRO A 154 -11.55 -4.96 -8.16
N ALA A 155 -10.61 -5.32 -7.28
CA ALA A 155 -9.53 -4.48 -6.80
C ALA A 155 -8.17 -5.08 -7.19
N LEU A 156 -7.27 -4.25 -7.70
CA LEU A 156 -5.90 -4.61 -8.05
C LEU A 156 -4.97 -3.52 -7.54
N LEU A 157 -3.92 -3.91 -6.82
CA LEU A 157 -2.82 -3.05 -6.40
C LEU A 157 -1.51 -3.72 -6.77
N GLU A 158 -0.73 -3.10 -7.64
CA GLU A 158 0.60 -3.55 -8.04
C GLU A 158 1.64 -2.51 -7.65
N LEU A 159 2.59 -2.95 -6.83
CA LEU A 159 3.70 -2.16 -6.33
C LEU A 159 5.02 -2.75 -6.83
N GLY A 160 6.02 -1.89 -7.01
CA GLY A 160 7.38 -2.28 -7.35
C GLY A 160 8.39 -1.46 -6.56
N ILE A 161 9.46 -2.10 -6.11
CA ILE A 161 10.66 -1.41 -5.64
C ILE A 161 11.81 -1.93 -6.49
N GLY A 162 12.48 -1.05 -7.22
CA GLY A 162 13.52 -1.42 -8.16
C GLY A 162 14.87 -0.81 -7.80
N HIS A 163 15.89 -1.32 -8.48
CA HIS A 163 17.24 -0.75 -8.47
C HIS A 163 17.85 -0.71 -7.05
N LEU A 164 17.53 -1.72 -6.23
CA LEU A 164 18.09 -1.83 -4.87
C LEU A 164 19.48 -2.48 -4.93
N HIS A 165 20.52 -1.79 -4.46
CA HIS A 165 21.89 -2.31 -4.51
C HIS A 165 22.06 -3.59 -3.66
N ALA A 166 22.35 -4.71 -4.32
CA ALA A 166 22.38 -6.03 -3.70
C ALA A 166 23.39 -6.16 -2.54
N PRO A 167 24.64 -5.65 -2.66
CA PRO A 167 25.58 -5.63 -1.53
C PRO A 167 25.05 -4.85 -0.31
N THR A 168 24.36 -3.73 -0.55
CA THR A 168 23.75 -2.92 0.53
C THR A 168 22.60 -3.68 1.20
N LEU A 169 21.73 -4.33 0.41
CA LEU A 169 20.66 -5.18 0.94
C LEU A 169 21.21 -6.35 1.76
N LEU A 170 22.32 -6.96 1.33
CA LEU A 170 22.97 -8.03 2.07
C LEU A 170 23.51 -7.52 3.41
N ALA A 171 24.08 -6.32 3.42
CA ALA A 171 24.55 -5.69 4.65
C ALA A 171 23.38 -5.36 5.61
N PHE A 172 22.24 -4.92 5.08
CA PHE A 172 20.99 -4.77 5.86
C PHE A 172 20.53 -6.11 6.45
N ASP A 173 20.46 -7.18 5.66
CA ASP A 173 20.07 -8.53 6.12
C ASP A 173 20.98 -9.02 7.25
N LYS A 174 22.30 -8.85 7.10
CA LYS A 174 23.29 -9.22 8.12
C LYS A 174 23.14 -8.40 9.40
N SER A 175 22.95 -7.08 9.29
CA SER A 175 22.70 -6.19 10.43
C SER A 175 21.44 -6.61 11.20
N MET A 176 20.33 -6.84 10.48
CA MET A 176 19.06 -7.27 11.08
C MET A 176 19.17 -8.63 11.77
N LYS A 177 19.83 -9.60 11.14
CA LYS A 177 20.07 -10.92 11.76
C LYS A 177 20.91 -10.83 13.02
N GLY A 178 21.95 -9.99 13.01
CA GLY A 178 22.75 -9.71 14.21
C GLY A 178 21.89 -9.26 15.39
N ILE A 179 20.94 -8.35 15.15
CA ILE A 179 20.02 -7.83 16.17
C ILE A 179 19.03 -8.90 16.65
N MET A 180 18.42 -9.64 15.71
CA MET A 180 17.44 -10.68 16.06
C MET A 180 18.08 -11.78 16.92
N CYS A 181 19.35 -12.09 16.69
CA CYS A 181 20.11 -13.08 17.45
C CYS A 181 20.79 -12.52 18.72
N ALA A 182 20.80 -11.20 18.92
CA ALA A 182 21.39 -10.59 20.10
C ALA A 182 20.55 -10.82 21.36
N LYS A 183 21.22 -10.93 22.51
CA LYS A 183 20.52 -11.05 23.81
C LYS A 183 19.84 -9.72 24.19
N PRO A 184 18.78 -9.73 25.00
CA PRO A 184 18.08 -8.51 25.40
C PRO A 184 18.98 -7.42 25.99
N GLU A 185 19.99 -7.79 26.79
CA GLU A 185 20.91 -6.81 27.41
C GLU A 185 21.83 -6.13 26.37
N GLN A 186 22.13 -6.83 25.27
CA GLN A 186 22.98 -6.31 24.18
C GLN A 186 22.20 -5.37 23.25
N LYS A 187 20.89 -5.57 23.10
CA LYS A 187 20.03 -4.74 22.24
C LYS A 187 20.00 -3.27 22.68
N GLN A 188 20.02 -3.02 23.99
CA GLN A 188 20.04 -1.66 24.54
C GLN A 188 21.36 -0.93 24.21
N ALA A 189 22.50 -1.64 24.28
CA ALA A 189 23.81 -1.10 23.95
C ALA A 189 24.01 -0.88 22.43
N MET A 190 23.42 -1.76 21.60
CA MET A 190 23.52 -1.71 20.15
C MET A 190 22.62 -0.63 19.51
N ALA A 191 21.70 -0.01 20.26
CA ALA A 191 20.73 0.94 19.70
C ALA A 191 21.38 2.18 19.05
N GLY A 192 22.44 2.74 19.66
CA GLY A 192 23.16 3.90 19.11
C GLY A 192 24.00 3.56 17.88
N GLU A 193 24.73 2.45 17.93
CA GLU A 193 25.51 1.94 16.79
C GLU A 193 24.60 1.55 15.62
N MET A 194 23.40 1.03 15.91
CA MET A 194 22.39 0.67 14.92
C MET A 194 21.91 1.90 14.14
N ILE A 195 21.63 3.02 14.80
CA ILE A 195 21.22 4.26 14.11
C ILE A 195 22.31 4.70 13.13
N GLY A 196 23.58 4.67 13.54
CA GLY A 196 24.71 5.00 12.67
C GLY A 196 24.84 4.06 11.47
N GLN A 197 24.76 2.75 11.72
CA GLN A 197 24.82 1.73 10.66
C GLN A 197 23.65 1.86 9.69
N TRP A 198 22.42 2.05 10.18
CA TRP A 198 21.24 2.24 9.36
C TRP A 198 21.30 3.52 8.55
N LYS A 199 21.82 4.61 9.12
CA LYS A 199 22.07 5.85 8.38
C LYS A 199 23.05 5.60 7.23
N GLN A 200 24.15 4.89 7.48
CA GLN A 200 25.13 4.55 6.44
C GLN A 200 24.53 3.68 5.34
N LEU A 201 23.83 2.60 5.70
CA LEU A 201 23.22 1.69 4.74
C LEU A 201 22.09 2.36 3.94
N SER A 202 21.30 3.23 4.57
CA SER A 202 20.27 4.02 3.88
C SER A 202 20.89 5.03 2.93
N THR A 203 22.00 5.68 3.34
CA THR A 203 22.77 6.60 2.47
C THR A 203 23.29 5.87 1.24
N GLU A 204 23.84 4.66 1.43
CA GLU A 204 24.34 3.84 0.33
C GLU A 204 23.19 3.39 -0.59
N LEU A 205 22.03 3.04 -0.04
CA LEU A 205 20.88 2.71 -0.86
C LEU A 205 20.44 3.90 -1.73
N LEU A 206 20.37 5.10 -1.16
CA LEU A 206 20.01 6.34 -1.87
C LEU A 206 21.02 6.72 -2.96
N ARG A 207 22.33 6.53 -2.72
CA ARG A 207 23.38 6.71 -3.75
C ARG A 207 23.15 5.83 -4.97
N ASN A 208 22.57 4.65 -4.75
CA ASN A 208 22.28 3.68 -5.79
C ASN A 208 20.89 3.86 -6.40
N LYS A 209 20.33 5.07 -6.39
CA LYS A 209 19.16 5.48 -7.19
C LYS A 209 17.96 4.52 -7.08
N PRO A 210 17.43 4.27 -5.86
CA PRO A 210 16.31 3.36 -5.70
C PRO A 210 15.05 3.95 -6.34
N GLU A 211 14.17 3.06 -6.79
CA GLU A 211 12.92 3.44 -7.43
C GLU A 211 11.73 2.76 -6.74
N LEU A 212 10.67 3.53 -6.48
CA LEU A 212 9.38 3.04 -6.02
C LEU A 212 8.34 3.25 -7.12
N GLN A 213 7.58 2.22 -7.43
CA GLN A 213 6.55 2.23 -8.48
C GLN A 213 5.21 1.83 -7.88
N LEU A 214 4.21 2.67 -8.08
CA LEU A 214 2.81 2.29 -8.06
C LEU A 214 2.45 1.91 -9.50
N LYS A 215 2.69 0.65 -9.88
CA LYS A 215 2.49 0.20 -11.27
C LYS A 215 1.05 0.38 -11.69
N GLN A 216 0.13 -0.01 -10.80
CA GLN A 216 -1.29 0.07 -11.05
C GLN A 216 -2.10 -0.01 -9.76
N VAL A 217 -3.08 0.86 -9.64
CA VAL A 217 -4.25 0.70 -8.77
C VAL A 217 -5.45 0.64 -9.68
N ARG A 218 -6.33 -0.34 -9.47
CA ARG A 218 -7.68 -0.35 -10.03
C ARG A 218 -8.67 -0.79 -8.98
N PHE A 219 -9.81 -0.12 -8.94
CA PHE A 219 -10.89 -0.49 -8.05
C PHE A 219 -12.23 -0.15 -8.71
N SER A 220 -13.10 -1.13 -8.84
CA SER A 220 -14.46 -0.93 -9.35
C SER A 220 -15.44 -0.79 -8.20
N SER A 221 -16.35 0.17 -8.32
CA SER A 221 -17.45 0.41 -7.40
C SER A 221 -18.75 0.62 -8.19
N PRO A 222 -19.93 0.62 -7.53
CA PRO A 222 -21.18 1.01 -8.18
C PRO A 222 -21.15 2.44 -8.77
N ASP A 223 -20.28 3.30 -8.23
CA ASP A 223 -20.11 4.69 -8.66
C ASP A 223 -19.07 4.86 -9.78
N GLY A 224 -18.45 3.77 -10.24
CA GLY A 224 -17.47 3.74 -11.33
C GLY A 224 -16.11 3.13 -10.96
N GLU A 225 -15.17 3.19 -11.90
CA GLU A 225 -13.81 2.64 -11.76
C GLU A 225 -12.79 3.73 -11.41
N LEU A 226 -12.06 3.52 -10.32
CA LEU A 226 -10.85 4.25 -9.95
C LEU A 226 -9.64 3.57 -10.58
N GLN A 227 -8.72 4.37 -11.12
CA GLN A 227 -7.42 3.89 -11.56
C GLN A 227 -6.30 4.88 -11.23
N ALA A 228 -5.13 4.38 -10.86
CA ALA A 228 -3.96 5.23 -10.63
C ALA A 228 -2.66 4.50 -10.95
N LYS A 229 -1.62 5.28 -11.23
CA LYS A 229 -0.24 4.83 -11.36
C LYS A 229 0.71 5.92 -10.89
N GLY A 230 1.91 5.54 -10.51
CA GLY A 230 2.92 6.50 -10.11
C GLY A 230 4.31 5.90 -9.99
N ARG A 231 5.29 6.79 -9.91
CA ARG A 231 6.71 6.48 -9.87
C ARG A 231 7.40 7.53 -9.03
N ILE A 232 8.26 7.10 -8.12
CA ILE A 232 9.14 7.95 -7.34
C ILE A 232 10.54 7.40 -7.51
N SER A 233 11.48 8.25 -7.94
CA SER A 233 12.90 7.87 -8.04
C SER A 233 13.78 8.98 -7.50
N ILE A 234 14.96 8.59 -7.02
CA ILE A 234 15.98 9.52 -6.54
C ILE A 234 17.19 9.40 -7.47
N ASP A 235 17.68 10.52 -7.99
CA ASP A 235 18.84 10.59 -8.86
C ASP A 235 19.78 11.72 -8.42
N GLY A 236 21.09 11.51 -8.51
CA GLY A 236 22.10 12.52 -8.13
C GLY A 236 22.23 12.76 -6.61
N PHE A 237 21.87 11.78 -5.78
CA PHE A 237 22.01 11.89 -4.33
C PHE A 237 23.48 11.87 -3.88
N GLU A 238 23.85 12.81 -3.00
CA GLU A 238 25.14 12.85 -2.31
C GLU A 238 24.96 12.90 -0.78
N PRO A 239 25.81 12.25 0.04
CA PRO A 239 25.64 12.18 1.49
C PRO A 239 25.67 13.52 2.20
N ALA A 240 26.41 14.49 1.67
CA ALA A 240 26.44 15.86 2.19
C ALA A 240 25.02 16.47 2.25
N MET A 241 24.11 15.98 1.40
CA MET A 241 22.70 16.39 1.41
C MET A 241 21.95 15.94 2.67
N LEU A 242 22.42 14.94 3.42
CA LEU A 242 21.78 14.49 4.68
C LEU A 242 22.55 14.93 5.94
N GLU A 243 23.47 15.88 5.82
CA GLU A 243 24.20 16.40 6.98
C GLU A 243 23.30 17.17 7.94
N THR A 244 22.39 18.00 7.41
CA THR A 244 21.41 18.74 8.20
C THR A 244 20.03 18.64 7.57
N PRO A 245 18.94 18.83 8.35
CA PRO A 245 17.59 18.90 7.79
C PRO A 245 17.45 19.98 6.71
N GLN A 246 18.16 21.11 6.86
CA GLN A 246 18.12 22.22 5.90
C GLN A 246 18.79 21.85 4.57
N THR A 247 19.95 21.19 4.60
CA THR A 247 20.62 20.74 3.38
C THR A 247 19.81 19.65 2.67
N ALA A 248 19.13 18.79 3.42
CA ALA A 248 18.24 17.77 2.86
C ALA A 248 17.07 18.42 2.11
N MET A 249 16.37 19.37 2.75
CA MET A 249 15.24 20.07 2.12
C MET A 249 15.67 20.88 0.89
N ALA A 250 16.84 21.51 0.92
CA ALA A 250 17.35 22.26 -0.22
C ALA A 250 17.74 21.37 -1.41
N ALA A 251 18.19 20.13 -1.15
CA ALA A 251 18.61 19.20 -2.20
C ALA A 251 17.44 18.45 -2.85
N LEU A 252 16.34 18.23 -2.12
CA LEU A 252 15.17 17.47 -2.59
C LEU A 252 14.72 17.83 -4.02
N PRO A 253 14.61 19.11 -4.40
CA PRO A 253 14.13 19.46 -5.73
C PRO A 253 15.02 18.99 -6.87
N GLY A 254 16.33 18.91 -6.64
CA GLY A 254 17.30 18.49 -7.64
C GLY A 254 17.32 16.97 -7.85
N ILE A 255 17.02 16.20 -6.80
CA ILE A 255 17.23 14.74 -6.79
C ILE A 255 15.94 13.93 -6.91
N LEU A 256 14.82 14.47 -6.46
CA LEU A 256 13.55 13.76 -6.41
C LEU A 256 12.84 13.87 -7.77
N GLN A 257 12.40 12.73 -8.29
CA GLN A 257 11.53 12.66 -9.46
C GLN A 257 10.25 11.95 -9.06
N VAL A 258 9.12 12.56 -9.38
CA VAL A 258 7.78 12.02 -9.12
C VAL A 258 6.97 12.10 -10.38
N GLU A 259 6.30 11.01 -10.71
CA GLU A 259 5.23 10.97 -11.70
C GLU A 259 4.03 10.31 -11.05
N PHE A 260 2.86 10.91 -11.18
CA PHE A 260 1.62 10.35 -10.68
C PHE A 260 0.49 10.70 -11.63
N ALA A 261 -0.31 9.70 -11.97
CA ALA A 261 -1.51 9.90 -12.76
C ALA A 261 -2.66 9.09 -12.15
N GLY A 262 -3.81 9.73 -11.98
CA GLY A 262 -4.97 9.10 -11.36
C GLY A 262 -6.27 9.57 -11.99
N GLN A 263 -7.27 8.69 -11.97
CA GLN A 263 -8.64 8.98 -12.34
C GLN A 263 -9.57 8.34 -11.31
N ILE A 264 -10.56 9.11 -10.88
CA ILE A 264 -11.53 8.72 -9.87
C ILE A 264 -12.93 9.19 -10.29
N PRO A 265 -13.98 8.37 -10.18
CA PRO A 265 -15.33 8.84 -10.45
C PRO A 265 -15.73 9.95 -9.46
N GLU A 266 -16.37 11.01 -9.94
CA GLU A 266 -16.75 12.15 -9.09
C GLU A 266 -17.66 11.72 -7.93
N LYS A 267 -18.65 10.86 -8.23
CA LYS A 267 -19.56 10.29 -7.22
C LYS A 267 -18.84 9.50 -6.16
N PHE A 268 -17.83 8.72 -6.55
CA PHE A 268 -17.02 7.93 -5.64
C PHE A 268 -16.15 8.82 -4.74
N LEU A 269 -15.54 9.87 -5.28
CA LEU A 269 -14.79 10.84 -4.47
C LEU A 269 -15.73 11.56 -3.48
N MET A 270 -16.91 11.98 -3.94
CA MET A 270 -17.92 12.64 -3.11
C MET A 270 -18.37 11.75 -1.95
N SER A 271 -18.71 10.49 -2.24
CA SER A 271 -19.15 9.53 -1.22
C SER A 271 -18.05 9.24 -0.21
N SER A 272 -16.80 9.15 -0.67
CA SER A 272 -15.61 8.96 0.18
C SER A 272 -15.34 10.16 1.11
N LEU A 273 -15.39 11.38 0.57
CA LEU A 273 -15.21 12.61 1.37
C LEU A 273 -16.31 12.78 2.41
N ARG A 274 -17.57 12.56 2.02
CA ARG A 274 -18.71 12.56 2.94
C ARG A 274 -18.55 11.51 4.04
N GLY A 275 -18.18 10.28 3.66
CA GLY A 275 -17.93 9.19 4.61
C GLY A 275 -16.82 9.53 5.60
N PHE A 276 -15.72 10.13 5.13
CA PHE A 276 -14.63 10.60 5.98
C PHE A 276 -15.11 11.66 6.97
N ALA A 277 -15.80 12.71 6.49
CA ALA A 277 -16.32 13.81 7.30
C ALA A 277 -17.30 13.33 8.40
N LEU A 278 -18.23 12.44 8.05
CA LEU A 278 -19.15 11.82 9.00
C LEU A 278 -18.39 10.95 10.02
N SER A 279 -17.39 10.19 9.58
CA SER A 279 -16.58 9.37 10.48
C SER A 279 -15.77 10.21 11.47
N SER A 280 -15.23 11.36 11.03
CA SER A 280 -14.50 12.28 11.90
C SER A 280 -15.42 12.96 12.90
N ALA A 281 -16.60 13.42 12.46
CA ALA A 281 -17.60 14.02 13.34
C ALA A 281 -18.05 13.02 14.43
N ARG A 282 -18.32 11.77 14.03
CA ARG A 282 -18.67 10.71 14.99
C ARG A 282 -17.55 10.42 15.99
N ARG A 283 -16.29 10.36 15.55
CA ARG A 283 -15.15 10.15 16.45
C ARG A 283 -15.00 11.31 17.46
N GLN A 284 -15.19 12.54 17.02
CA GLN A 284 -15.13 13.71 17.90
C GLN A 284 -16.24 13.67 18.95
N MET A 285 -17.49 13.40 18.54
CA MET A 285 -18.61 13.29 19.47
C MET A 285 -18.43 12.17 20.50
N MET A 286 -17.85 11.02 20.11
CA MET A 286 -17.51 9.95 21.05
C MET A 286 -16.43 10.35 22.07
N GLN A 287 -15.50 11.25 21.71
CA GLN A 287 -14.49 11.77 22.64
C GLN A 287 -15.06 12.82 23.60
N GLU A 288 -16.08 13.57 23.17
CA GLU A 288 -16.74 14.60 23.96
C GLU A 288 -17.84 14.04 24.90
N GLY A 289 -17.96 12.71 25.01
CA GLY A 289 -18.96 12.05 25.84
C GLY A 289 -20.40 12.14 25.29
N GLY A 290 -20.53 12.36 23.98
CA GLY A 290 -21.82 12.60 23.32
C GLY A 290 -22.77 11.40 23.39
N GLY A 291 -24.06 11.71 23.63
CA GLY A 291 -25.16 10.75 23.54
C GLY A 291 -25.45 10.29 22.10
N GLU A 292 -26.48 9.46 21.93
CA GLU A 292 -26.93 9.01 20.60
C GLU A 292 -27.28 10.21 19.70
N ILE A 293 -26.70 10.24 18.50
CA ILE A 293 -27.05 11.23 17.48
C ILE A 293 -28.44 10.89 16.97
N ASP A 294 -29.40 11.81 17.16
CA ASP A 294 -30.73 11.61 16.61
C ASP A 294 -30.74 11.70 15.07
N ALA A 295 -31.85 11.26 14.46
CA ALA A 295 -31.97 11.22 13.01
C ALA A 295 -31.86 12.61 12.33
N GLY A 296 -32.32 13.67 12.99
CA GLY A 296 -32.29 15.04 12.45
C GLY A 296 -30.89 15.65 12.50
N GLN A 297 -30.14 15.39 13.58
CA GLN A 297 -28.73 15.75 13.70
C GLN A 297 -27.88 14.99 12.67
N MET A 298 -28.14 13.69 12.47
CA MET A 298 -27.47 12.91 11.43
C MET A 298 -27.74 13.47 10.02
N GLN A 299 -28.97 13.87 9.72
CA GLN A 299 -29.29 14.46 8.42
C GLN A 299 -28.56 15.79 8.21
N THR A 300 -28.55 16.67 9.21
CA THR A 300 -27.85 17.96 9.14
C THR A 300 -26.34 17.76 8.93
N LEU A 301 -25.73 16.79 9.61
CA LEU A 301 -24.33 16.42 9.44
C LEU A 301 -24.04 15.87 8.04
N GLN A 302 -24.97 15.08 7.47
CA GLN A 302 -24.83 14.55 6.11
C GLN A 302 -24.90 15.66 5.07
N GLU A 303 -25.86 16.59 5.20
CA GLU A 303 -26.00 17.74 4.31
C GLU A 303 -24.78 18.68 4.39
N GLY A 304 -24.30 18.98 5.60
CA GLY A 304 -23.09 19.78 5.79
C GLY A 304 -21.83 19.10 5.20
N ALA A 305 -21.69 17.79 5.41
CA ALA A 305 -20.58 17.01 4.83
C ALA A 305 -20.64 16.98 3.29
N GLU A 306 -21.83 16.92 2.71
CA GLU A 306 -22.01 16.98 1.26
C GLU A 306 -21.65 18.36 0.70
N GLN A 307 -22.11 19.43 1.35
CA GLN A 307 -21.78 20.81 0.93
C GLN A 307 -20.27 21.08 1.00
N ASP A 308 -19.61 20.68 2.09
CA ASP A 308 -18.15 20.81 2.25
C ASP A 308 -17.39 20.01 1.17
N ALA A 309 -17.81 18.77 0.89
CA ALA A 309 -17.21 17.95 -0.16
C ALA A 309 -17.37 18.59 -1.55
N ARG A 310 -18.56 19.11 -1.87
CA ARG A 310 -18.82 19.85 -3.12
C ARG A 310 -17.95 21.11 -3.22
N GLN A 311 -17.83 21.87 -2.15
CA GLN A 311 -17.00 23.08 -2.13
C GLN A 311 -15.52 22.73 -2.36
N LYS A 312 -15.00 21.69 -1.69
CA LYS A 312 -13.61 21.24 -1.86
C LYS A 312 -13.32 20.78 -3.28
N ILE A 313 -14.21 19.98 -3.88
CA ILE A 313 -14.07 19.55 -5.28
C ILE A 313 -14.14 20.75 -6.22
N GLY A 314 -15.09 21.67 -6.01
CA GLY A 314 -15.23 22.89 -6.80
C GLY A 314 -13.98 23.79 -6.74
N LEU A 315 -13.41 23.97 -5.54
CA LEU A 315 -12.16 24.71 -5.36
C LEU A 315 -10.97 24.03 -6.06
N ALA A 316 -10.88 22.70 -5.97
CA ALA A 316 -9.82 21.94 -6.63
C ALA A 316 -9.93 22.01 -8.16
N LEU A 317 -11.15 22.00 -8.71
CA LEU A 317 -11.40 22.23 -10.14
C LEU A 317 -11.03 23.66 -10.55
N ALA A 318 -11.48 24.66 -9.78
CA ALA A 318 -11.21 26.07 -10.06
C ALA A 318 -9.70 26.41 -10.02
N GLN A 319 -8.95 25.74 -9.15
CA GLN A 319 -7.49 25.88 -9.03
C GLN A 319 -6.71 24.94 -9.98
N ASN A 320 -7.40 24.20 -10.85
CA ASN A 320 -6.79 23.23 -11.77
C ASN A 320 -5.94 22.14 -11.05
N TYR A 321 -6.26 21.83 -9.78
CA TYR A 321 -5.65 20.72 -9.06
C TYR A 321 -6.14 19.37 -9.54
N ILE A 322 -7.39 19.34 -10.01
CA ILE A 322 -8.00 18.20 -10.68
C ILE A 322 -8.68 18.70 -11.96
N LYS A 323 -8.81 17.81 -12.94
CA LYS A 323 -9.54 18.06 -14.19
C LYS A 323 -10.75 17.17 -14.28
N GLN A 324 -11.87 17.74 -14.70
CA GLN A 324 -13.06 16.96 -15.04
C GLN A 324 -12.92 16.37 -16.44
N ASP A 325 -13.13 15.06 -16.56
CA ASP A 325 -13.15 14.27 -17.79
C ASP A 325 -14.43 13.41 -17.79
N GLY A 326 -15.51 13.98 -18.32
CA GLY A 326 -16.85 13.38 -18.21
C GLY A 326 -17.33 13.27 -16.75
N ASP A 327 -17.65 12.06 -16.32
CA ASP A 327 -18.06 11.72 -14.95
C ASP A 327 -16.88 11.42 -14.01
N LYS A 328 -15.65 11.59 -14.51
CA LYS A 328 -14.40 11.32 -13.77
C LYS A 328 -13.65 12.61 -13.48
N LEU A 329 -12.91 12.57 -12.39
CA LEU A 329 -11.92 13.56 -12.00
C LEU A 329 -10.55 12.95 -12.20
N SER A 330 -9.65 13.69 -12.82
CA SER A 330 -8.31 13.26 -13.18
C SER A 330 -7.25 14.16 -12.58
N ILE A 331 -6.08 13.59 -12.35
CA ILE A 331 -4.88 14.29 -11.90
C ILE A 331 -3.68 13.71 -12.64
N ASP A 332 -2.83 14.60 -13.17
CA ASP A 332 -1.51 14.27 -13.70
C ASP A 332 -0.49 15.18 -13.02
N PHE A 333 0.37 14.62 -12.18
CA PHE A 333 1.38 15.34 -11.45
C PHE A 333 2.76 14.84 -11.86
N LYS A 334 3.65 15.77 -12.19
CA LYS A 334 5.05 15.49 -12.47
C LYS A 334 5.94 16.45 -11.70
N PHE A 335 7.01 15.94 -11.15
CA PHE A 335 8.06 16.70 -10.51
C PHE A 335 9.41 16.14 -10.87
N GLY A 336 10.36 17.01 -11.19
CA GLY A 336 11.74 16.63 -11.40
C GLY A 336 12.59 17.84 -11.76
N LYS A 337 13.86 17.81 -11.35
CA LYS A 337 14.82 18.90 -11.64
C LYS A 337 14.31 20.27 -11.17
N GLY A 338 13.64 20.31 -10.02
CA GLY A 338 13.11 21.53 -9.40
C GLY A 338 11.88 22.13 -10.08
N GLN A 339 11.29 21.44 -11.05
CA GLN A 339 10.09 21.88 -11.76
C GLN A 339 8.94 20.92 -11.47
N ALA A 340 7.78 21.47 -11.14
CA ALA A 340 6.54 20.72 -11.02
C ALA A 340 5.55 21.14 -12.09
N SER A 341 4.78 20.17 -12.58
CA SER A 341 3.60 20.40 -13.40
C SER A 341 2.43 19.64 -12.82
N LEU A 342 1.28 20.30 -12.78
CA LEU A 342 0.00 19.72 -12.39
C LEU A 342 -0.97 19.90 -13.54
N ASN A 343 -1.51 18.79 -14.01
CA ASN A 343 -2.43 18.70 -15.13
C ASN A 343 -1.89 19.40 -16.40
N GLY A 344 -0.57 19.33 -16.62
CA GLY A 344 0.13 19.94 -17.76
C GLY A 344 0.44 21.44 -17.62
N ALA A 345 0.02 22.10 -16.52
CA ALA A 345 0.37 23.48 -16.22
C ALA A 345 1.53 23.53 -15.21
N PRO A 346 2.41 24.55 -15.25
CA PRO A 346 3.38 24.79 -14.19
C PRO A 346 2.69 24.85 -12.83
N PHE A 347 3.28 24.23 -11.81
CA PHE A 347 2.72 24.16 -10.47
C PHE A 347 3.79 24.47 -9.42
N ASP A 348 3.51 25.45 -8.56
CA ASP A 348 4.40 25.84 -7.48
C ASP A 348 4.13 24.94 -6.26
N LEU A 349 5.17 24.27 -5.76
CA LEU A 349 5.04 23.35 -4.63
C LEU A 349 5.04 24.11 -3.30
N PRO A 350 3.94 24.07 -2.51
CA PRO A 350 3.81 24.92 -1.32
C PRO A 350 4.80 24.59 -0.20
N PHE A 351 5.45 23.42 -0.25
CA PHE A 351 6.45 22.97 0.71
C PHE A 351 7.90 23.27 0.29
N LEU A 352 8.12 23.76 -0.94
CA LEU A 352 9.44 24.21 -1.36
C LEU A 352 9.59 25.70 -1.11
N PRO A 353 10.72 26.16 -0.53
CA PRO A 353 10.99 27.60 -0.46
C PRO A 353 11.03 28.18 -1.88
N GLN A 354 10.47 29.38 -2.08
CA GLN A 354 10.40 30.03 -3.40
C GLN A 354 11.78 30.16 -4.09
N SER A 355 12.86 30.26 -3.32
CA SER A 355 14.23 30.29 -3.84
C SER A 355 14.73 28.96 -4.43
N ALA A 356 14.05 27.85 -4.13
CA ALA A 356 14.36 26.52 -4.64
C ALA A 356 13.42 26.07 -5.78
N GLN A 357 12.42 26.89 -6.10
CA GLN A 357 11.55 26.69 -7.26
C GLN A 357 12.19 27.38 -8.47
N ALA A 358 12.31 26.68 -9.59
CA ALA A 358 12.71 27.33 -10.84
C ALA A 358 11.63 28.37 -11.23
N PRO A 359 11.99 29.54 -11.77
CA PRO A 359 11.02 30.57 -12.11
C PRO A 359 9.94 29.99 -13.02
N SER A 360 8.70 30.00 -12.54
CA SER A 360 7.52 29.63 -13.31
C SER A 360 7.52 30.54 -14.54
N ALA A 361 7.65 29.95 -15.74
CA ALA A 361 7.63 30.72 -16.97
C ALA A 361 6.29 31.46 -17.06
N GLN A 362 6.29 32.73 -16.67
CA GLN A 362 5.16 33.61 -16.88
C GLN A 362 4.94 33.64 -18.40
N ILE A 363 3.81 33.09 -18.84
CA ILE A 363 3.30 33.37 -20.18
C ILE A 363 2.82 34.82 -20.13
N GLY A 364 3.77 35.75 -20.19
CA GLY A 364 3.54 37.16 -20.40
C GLY A 364 3.23 37.36 -21.87
N ALA A 365 1.94 37.45 -22.19
CA ALA A 365 1.48 38.03 -23.44
C ALA A 365 2.06 39.45 -23.54
N ASP A 366 2.89 39.66 -24.55
CA ASP A 366 3.38 40.96 -24.98
C ASP A 366 2.20 41.74 -25.60
N PRO A 367 1.78 42.88 -25.04
CA PRO A 367 1.00 43.84 -25.80
C PRO A 367 1.99 44.82 -26.43
N ALA A 368 2.29 44.60 -27.70
CA ALA A 368 2.88 45.59 -28.59
C ALA A 368 2.20 46.95 -28.38
N GLN A 369 2.97 47.94 -27.89
CA GLN A 369 2.53 49.33 -27.85
C GLN A 369 2.66 49.95 -29.26
N PRO A 370 1.60 50.56 -29.82
CA PRO A 370 1.71 51.38 -31.02
C PRO A 370 2.37 52.72 -30.71
N GLY A 371 3.26 53.15 -31.60
CA GLY A 371 4.20 54.24 -31.38
C GLY A 371 3.63 55.65 -31.23
N THR A 372 4.52 56.53 -30.78
CA THR A 372 4.39 57.99 -30.82
C THR A 372 5.67 58.58 -31.44
N PRO A 373 5.56 59.58 -32.34
CA PRO A 373 6.69 60.13 -33.08
C PRO A 373 7.52 61.14 -32.25
N PRO A 374 8.76 61.49 -32.68
CA PRO A 374 9.63 62.34 -31.90
C PRO A 374 9.27 63.82 -32.06
N SER A 375 9.13 64.51 -30.93
CA SER A 375 9.13 65.98 -30.87
C SER A 375 10.55 66.49 -30.72
N GLN A 376 10.95 67.36 -31.64
CA GLN A 376 12.18 68.15 -31.59
C GLN A 376 12.10 69.19 -30.47
N GLN A 377 13.18 69.32 -29.69
CA GLN A 377 13.81 70.60 -29.35
C GLN A 377 15.20 70.36 -28.77
#